data_AF-A0AAW2L0S2-F1
#
_entry.id   AF-A0AAW2L0S2-F1
#
_cell.length_a   1.000
_cell.length_b   1.000
_cell.length_c   1.000
_cell.angle_alpha   90.00
_cell.angle_beta   90.00
_cell.angle_gamma   90.00
#
_symmetry.space_group_name_H-M   'P 1'
#
loop_
_entity.id
_entity.type
_entity.pdbx_description
1 polymer ?
#
loop_
_entity_poly.entity_id
_entity_poly.type
_entity_poly.pdbx_seq_one_letter_code
_entity_poly.pdbx_strand_id
1 'polypeptide(L)'
;MAIPNPNPSPSLRFRLPAMPSPVSRTVAVVGAGAAGLSAALELRREGHKVVVYERENQIGGTWAYTPETETDPIGLDPTRNIVHSSLYESLRTNLPREVMGFRVYPFVASRPEGWEEEVS
;
A
#
# COMPACT_ATOMS: atom_id res chain seq x y z
N MET A 1 28.22 23.74 -66.14
CA MET A 1 29.09 22.98 -65.21
C MET A 1 28.31 22.83 -63.90
N ALA A 2 27.70 21.66 -63.66
CA ALA A 2 26.79 21.46 -62.53
C ALA A 2 27.56 20.87 -61.34
N ILE A 3 27.49 21.55 -60.20
CA ILE A 3 28.03 21.09 -58.92
C ILE A 3 27.13 19.95 -58.41
N PRO A 4 27.65 18.74 -58.11
CA PRO A 4 26.83 17.66 -57.59
C PRO A 4 26.39 17.97 -56.16
N ASN A 5 25.09 17.79 -55.90
CA ASN A 5 24.46 17.93 -54.59
C ASN A 5 25.05 16.90 -53.61
N PRO A 6 25.55 17.29 -52.41
CA PRO A 6 26.07 16.35 -51.43
C PRO A 6 24.94 15.48 -50.89
N ASN A 7 25.04 14.18 -51.14
CA ASN A 7 24.16 13.15 -50.60
C ASN A 7 24.04 13.30 -49.06
N PRO A 8 22.82 13.43 -48.48
CA PRO A 8 22.67 13.53 -47.03
C PRO A 8 23.13 12.23 -46.39
N SER A 9 24.10 12.31 -45.48
CA SER A 9 24.59 11.17 -44.71
C SER A 9 23.41 10.47 -44.01
N PRO A 10 23.35 9.13 -44.00
CA PRO A 10 22.28 8.43 -43.32
C PRO A 10 22.45 8.68 -41.83
N SER A 11 21.57 9.50 -41.25
CA SER A 11 21.49 9.70 -39.81
C SER A 11 21.33 8.32 -39.15
N LEU A 12 22.38 7.86 -38.46
CA LEU A 12 22.40 6.59 -37.74
C LEU A 12 21.40 6.69 -36.58
N ARG A 13 20.13 6.36 -36.85
CA ARG A 13 19.10 6.26 -35.82
C ARG A 13 19.45 5.08 -34.92
N PHE A 14 20.08 5.39 -33.79
CA PHE A 14 20.33 4.42 -32.73
C PHE A 14 18.97 3.90 -32.23
N ARG A 15 18.52 2.75 -32.74
CA ARG A 15 17.34 2.07 -32.19
C ARG A 15 17.74 1.54 -30.82
N LEU A 16 17.16 2.12 -29.78
CA LEU A 16 17.21 1.51 -28.46
C LEU A 16 16.62 0.09 -28.57
N PRO A 17 17.26 -0.93 -27.97
CA PRO A 17 16.71 -2.27 -27.94
C PRO A 17 15.30 -2.22 -27.34
N ALA A 18 14.38 -3.03 -27.89
CA ALA A 18 13.04 -3.13 -27.36
C ALA A 18 13.10 -3.54 -25.88
N MET A 19 12.59 -2.67 -25.00
CA MET A 19 12.48 -3.00 -23.59
C MET A 19 11.62 -4.25 -23.45
N PRO A 20 12.03 -5.24 -22.64
CA PRO A 20 11.18 -6.40 -22.39
C PRO A 20 9.84 -5.93 -21.83
N SER A 21 8.75 -6.43 -22.40
CA SER A 21 7.40 -6.18 -21.88
C SER A 21 7.32 -6.64 -20.43
N PRO A 22 6.67 -5.88 -19.53
CA PRO A 22 6.55 -6.26 -18.13
C PRO A 22 5.93 -7.66 -18.02
N VAL A 23 6.64 -8.57 -17.36
CA VAL A 23 6.21 -9.95 -17.17
C VAL A 23 5.19 -10.00 -16.03
N SER A 24 3.93 -10.28 -16.36
CA SER A 24 2.90 -10.53 -15.34
C SER A 24 3.22 -11.81 -14.56
N ARG A 25 2.97 -11.77 -13.25
CA ARG A 25 3.24 -12.86 -12.30
C ARG A 25 2.04 -12.99 -11.37
N THR A 26 1.87 -14.19 -10.80
CA THR A 26 0.92 -14.40 -9.70
C THR A 26 1.67 -14.24 -8.38
N VAL A 27 1.22 -13.34 -7.52
CA VAL A 27 1.89 -12.98 -6.27
C VAL A 27 0.93 -13.16 -5.10
N ALA A 28 1.41 -13.84 -4.05
CA ALA A 28 0.71 -13.93 -2.77
C ALA A 28 1.25 -12.85 -1.82
N VAL A 29 0.34 -12.07 -1.23
CA VAL A 29 0.63 -11.11 -0.17
C VAL A 29 0.06 -11.66 1.13
N VAL A 30 0.90 -11.81 2.15
CA VAL A 30 0.49 -12.33 3.47
C VAL A 30 0.36 -11.16 4.45
N GLY A 31 -0.84 -10.96 4.96
CA GLY A 31 -1.26 -9.84 5.80
C GLY A 31 -1.96 -8.74 5.00
N ALA A 32 -3.12 -8.29 5.48
CA ALA A 32 -3.91 -7.18 4.96
C ALA A 32 -3.87 -5.95 5.90
N GLY A 33 -2.75 -5.75 6.58
CA GLY A 33 -2.39 -4.49 7.22
C GLY A 33 -1.94 -3.42 6.21
N ALA A 34 -1.57 -2.23 6.69
CA ALA A 34 -1.18 -1.10 5.83
C ALA A 34 -0.07 -1.47 4.82
N ALA A 35 0.92 -2.26 5.26
CA ALA A 35 2.01 -2.73 4.41
C ALA A 35 1.51 -3.65 3.27
N GLY A 36 0.70 -4.65 3.60
CA GLY A 36 0.19 -5.62 2.62
C GLY A 36 -0.78 -4.98 1.62
N LEU A 37 -1.66 -4.10 2.08
CA LEU A 37 -2.57 -3.35 1.21
C LEU A 37 -1.81 -2.43 0.25
N SER A 38 -0.76 -1.74 0.73
CA SER A 38 0.10 -0.93 -0.12
C SER A 38 0.85 -1.79 -1.15
N ALA A 39 1.40 -2.94 -0.73
CA ALA A 39 2.10 -3.85 -1.63
C ALA A 39 1.16 -4.40 -2.71
N ALA A 40 -0.05 -4.84 -2.33
CA ALA A 40 -1.05 -5.34 -3.25
C ALA A 40 -1.49 -4.28 -4.27
N LEU A 41 -1.62 -3.02 -3.84
CA LEU A 41 -1.96 -1.91 -4.73
C LEU A 41 -0.88 -1.70 -5.80
N GLU A 42 0.39 -1.62 -5.41
CA GLU A 42 1.48 -1.38 -6.36
C GLU A 42 1.70 -2.59 -7.29
N LEU A 43 1.68 -3.82 -6.76
CA LEU A 43 1.80 -5.03 -7.58
C LEU A 43 0.68 -5.13 -8.62
N ARG A 44 -0.54 -4.75 -8.25
CA ARG A 44 -1.67 -4.71 -9.19
C ARG A 44 -1.47 -3.62 -10.24
N ARG A 45 -0.93 -2.44 -9.88
CA ARG A 45 -0.60 -1.36 -10.83
C ARG A 45 0.45 -1.77 -11.85
N GLU A 46 1.40 -2.61 -11.45
CA GLU A 46 2.41 -3.19 -12.33
C GLU A 46 1.88 -4.34 -13.22
N GLY A 47 0.61 -4.71 -13.08
CA GLY A 47 -0.04 -5.71 -13.92
C GLY A 47 0.12 -7.16 -13.43
N HIS A 48 0.48 -7.36 -12.15
CA HIS A 48 0.52 -8.68 -11.54
C HIS A 48 -0.86 -9.14 -11.05
N LYS A 49 -1.09 -10.46 -11.06
CA LYS A 49 -2.25 -11.08 -10.41
C LYS A 49 -1.94 -11.26 -8.93
N VAL A 50 -2.64 -10.53 -8.06
CA VAL A 50 -2.36 -10.54 -6.61
C VAL A 50 -3.46 -11.29 -5.85
N VAL A 51 -3.05 -12.14 -4.91
CA VAL A 51 -3.93 -12.76 -3.91
C VAL A 51 -3.45 -12.32 -2.53
N VAL A 52 -4.35 -11.76 -1.73
CA VAL A 52 -4.03 -11.30 -0.36
C VAL A 52 -4.64 -12.30 0.63
N TYR A 53 -3.84 -12.74 1.58
CA TYR A 53 -4.26 -13.62 2.68
C TYR A 53 -4.23 -12.83 3.98
N GLU A 54 -5.33 -12.86 4.73
CA GLU A 54 -5.46 -12.27 6.05
C GLU A 54 -5.96 -13.35 7.01
N ARG A 55 -5.40 -13.37 8.22
CA ARG A 55 -5.78 -14.29 9.29
C ARG A 55 -7.06 -13.83 9.98
N GLU A 56 -7.19 -12.52 10.16
CA GLU A 56 -8.33 -11.89 10.84
C GLU A 56 -9.55 -11.75 9.92
N ASN A 57 -10.72 -11.53 10.52
CA ASN A 57 -11.97 -11.31 9.77
C ASN A 57 -12.09 -9.91 9.13
N GLN A 58 -11.12 -9.03 9.40
CA GLN A 58 -11.09 -7.67 8.89
C GLN A 58 -9.67 -7.25 8.48
N ILE A 59 -9.59 -6.31 7.55
CA ILE A 59 -8.34 -5.67 7.16
C ILE A 59 -7.91 -4.61 8.19
N GLY A 60 -6.64 -4.17 8.10
CA GLY A 60 -6.09 -3.09 8.92
C GLY A 60 -4.90 -3.53 9.77
N GLY A 61 -4.74 -4.84 10.01
CA GLY A 61 -3.66 -5.38 10.84
C GLY A 61 -3.73 -4.80 12.24
N THR A 62 -2.64 -4.21 12.73
CA THR A 62 -2.61 -3.53 14.04
C THR A 62 -3.74 -2.51 14.21
N TRP A 63 -4.17 -1.82 13.16
CA TRP A 63 -5.22 -0.79 13.24
C TRP A 63 -6.64 -1.33 13.46
N ALA A 64 -6.83 -2.64 13.40
CA ALA A 64 -8.07 -3.31 13.79
C ALA A 64 -8.13 -3.49 15.31
N TYR A 65 -8.69 -2.51 16.02
CA TYR A 65 -8.81 -2.57 17.48
C TYR A 65 -9.71 -3.72 17.95
N THR A 66 -9.31 -4.37 19.04
CA THR A 66 -10.02 -5.43 19.75
C THR A 66 -9.87 -5.21 21.25
N PRO A 67 -10.94 -5.34 22.06
CA PRO A 67 -10.83 -5.36 23.52
C PRO A 67 -10.25 -6.68 24.07
N GLU A 68 -10.13 -7.72 23.23
CA GLU A 68 -9.61 -9.02 23.62
C GLU A 68 -8.12 -8.97 23.98
N THR A 69 -7.74 -9.72 25.02
CA THR A 69 -6.34 -9.88 25.43
C THR A 69 -5.95 -11.35 25.38
N GLU A 70 -4.65 -11.60 25.24
CA GLU A 70 -4.11 -12.96 25.29
C GLU A 70 -4.33 -13.58 26.67
N THR A 71 -4.45 -14.92 26.70
CA THR A 71 -4.62 -15.67 27.95
C THR A 71 -3.37 -15.61 28.83
N ASP A 72 -2.19 -15.50 28.22
CA ASP A 72 -0.92 -15.29 28.90
C ASP A 72 -0.51 -13.82 28.77
N PRO A 73 -0.55 -13.04 29.86
CA PRO A 73 -0.22 -11.61 29.84
C PRO A 73 1.23 -11.29 29.46
N ILE A 74 2.15 -12.25 29.58
CA ILE A 74 3.58 -12.06 29.27
C ILE A 74 3.92 -12.67 27.90
N GLY A 75 3.01 -13.46 27.33
CA GLY A 75 3.13 -14.03 25.99
C GLY A 75 4.22 -15.08 25.83
N LEU A 76 4.59 -15.77 26.91
CA LEU A 76 5.63 -16.80 26.95
C LEU A 76 5.13 -18.16 26.44
N ASP A 77 3.85 -18.47 26.64
CA ASP A 77 3.25 -19.72 26.19
C ASP A 77 3.11 -19.73 24.65
N PRO A 78 3.76 -20.67 23.92
CA PRO A 78 3.64 -20.75 22.47
C PRO A 78 2.27 -21.25 21.97
N THR A 79 1.44 -21.82 22.85
CA THR A 79 0.12 -22.38 22.51
C THR A 79 -1.04 -21.44 22.80
N ARG A 80 -0.74 -20.24 23.31
CA ARG A 80 -1.72 -19.22 23.68
C ARG A 80 -2.52 -18.73 22.46
N ASN A 81 -3.69 -18.14 22.73
CA ASN A 81 -4.38 -17.32 21.75
C ASN A 81 -3.52 -16.09 21.41
N ILE A 82 -3.31 -15.82 20.12
CA ILE A 82 -2.52 -14.69 19.63
C ILE A 82 -3.46 -13.58 19.18
N VAL A 83 -3.55 -12.52 19.98
CA VAL A 83 -4.24 -11.28 19.60
C VAL A 83 -3.28 -10.43 18.78
N HIS A 84 -3.63 -10.12 17.52
CA HIS A 84 -2.70 -9.42 16.62
C HIS A 84 -2.56 -7.93 16.93
N SER A 85 -3.67 -7.26 17.26
CA SER A 85 -3.65 -5.83 17.58
C SER A 85 -3.05 -5.59 18.96
N SER A 86 -2.19 -4.58 19.05
CA SER A 86 -1.65 -4.10 20.32
C SER A 86 -2.18 -2.71 20.67
N LEU A 87 -3.27 -2.28 20.01
CA LEU A 87 -3.89 -1.00 20.32
C LEU A 87 -4.68 -1.08 21.62
N TYR A 88 -4.67 0.02 22.36
CA TYR A 88 -5.52 0.24 23.53
C TYR A 88 -6.63 1.24 23.18
N GLU A 89 -7.72 1.21 23.93
CA GLU A 89 -8.95 1.97 23.66
C GLU A 89 -8.72 3.47 23.44
N SER A 90 -7.85 4.08 24.25
CA SER A 90 -7.58 5.52 24.21
C SER A 90 -6.44 5.91 23.26
N LEU A 91 -5.97 4.99 22.40
CA LEU A 91 -4.82 5.26 21.54
C LEU A 91 -5.12 6.38 20.56
N ARG A 92 -4.17 7.31 20.45
CA ARG A 92 -4.13 8.36 19.44
C ARG A 92 -2.84 8.23 18.64
N THR A 93 -2.83 8.75 17.43
CA THR A 93 -1.61 8.78 16.62
C THR A 93 -0.55 9.63 17.31
N ASN A 94 0.70 9.15 17.31
CA ASN A 94 1.86 9.89 17.80
C ASN A 94 2.50 10.77 16.72
N LEU A 95 1.90 10.80 15.52
CA LEU A 95 2.31 11.60 14.38
C LEU A 95 1.13 12.48 13.92
N PRO A 96 1.41 13.68 13.38
CA PRO A 96 0.42 14.42 12.61
C PRO A 96 -0.12 13.55 11.47
N ARG A 97 -1.44 13.51 11.29
CA ARG A 97 -2.08 12.65 10.27
C ARG A 97 -1.54 12.94 8.85
N GLU A 98 -1.16 14.19 8.60
CA GLU A 98 -0.66 14.67 7.32
C GLU A 98 0.63 13.95 6.90
N VAL A 99 1.44 13.48 7.85
CA VAL A 99 2.66 12.73 7.56
C VAL A 99 2.46 11.21 7.51
N MET A 100 1.29 10.72 7.96
CA MET A 100 0.99 9.29 8.01
C MET A 100 0.35 8.76 6.72
N GLY A 101 -0.38 9.62 6.00
CA GLY A 101 -1.11 9.23 4.80
C GLY A 101 -0.19 8.72 3.68
N PHE A 102 -0.74 7.86 2.82
CA PHE A 102 -0.03 7.45 1.61
C PHE A 102 0.10 8.64 0.65
N ARG A 103 1.20 8.71 -0.11
CA ARG A 103 1.44 9.80 -1.08
C ARG A 103 0.31 9.99 -2.09
N VAL A 104 -0.31 8.89 -2.50
CA VAL A 104 -1.42 8.87 -3.48
C VAL A 104 -2.80 8.88 -2.82
N TYR A 105 -2.85 8.96 -1.49
CA TYR A 105 -4.09 8.98 -0.71
C TYR A 105 -3.88 9.77 0.60
N PRO A 106 -3.98 11.12 0.53
CA PRO A 106 -3.77 11.99 1.69
C PRO A 106 -4.74 11.69 2.82
N PHE A 107 -4.23 11.67 4.06
CA PHE A 107 -5.05 11.40 5.24
C PHE A 107 -5.68 12.69 5.79
N VAL A 108 -6.81 13.08 5.19
CA VAL A 108 -7.56 14.28 5.56
C VAL A 108 -8.63 13.99 6.63
N ALA A 109 -9.08 15.02 7.33
CA ALA A 109 -10.26 14.91 8.18
C ALA A 109 -11.46 14.55 7.32
N SER A 110 -12.10 13.41 7.55
CA SER A 110 -13.48 13.21 7.10
C SER A 110 -14.40 13.92 8.09
N ARG A 111 -15.22 14.86 7.60
CA ARG A 111 -16.35 15.34 8.38
C ARG A 111 -17.40 14.23 8.36
N PRO A 112 -17.87 13.73 9.52
CA PRO A 112 -19.00 12.80 9.51
C PRO A 112 -20.21 13.50 8.86
N GLU A 113 -20.84 12.85 7.88
CA GLU A 113 -22.12 13.33 7.35
C GLU A 113 -23.14 13.43 8.49
N GLY A 114 -23.76 14.59 8.68
CA GLY A 114 -24.89 14.77 9.61
C GLY A 114 -24.64 15.51 10.93
N TRP A 115 -23.47 16.12 11.16
CA TRP A 115 -23.25 16.99 12.33
C TRP A 115 -23.38 18.46 11.90
N GLU A 116 -24.56 19.05 12.11
CA GLU A 116 -24.78 20.50 12.03
C GLU A 116 -24.18 21.18 13.27
N GLU A 117 -23.53 22.32 13.07
CA GLU A 117 -22.95 23.13 14.13
C GLU A 117 -24.07 23.71 15.01
N GLU A 118 -24.23 23.20 16.22
CA GLU A 118 -24.90 23.97 17.28
C GLU A 118 -23.89 25.03 17.75
N VAL A 119 -23.86 26.15 17.03
CA VAL A 119 -23.09 27.34 17.39
C VAL A 119 -23.67 27.89 18.69
N SER A 120 -22.86 27.90 19.75
CA SER A 120 -23.08 28.70 20.96
C SER A 120 -21.96 29.73 21.09
#